data_AF-X6HW83-F1
#
_entry.id   AF-X6HW83-F1
#
_cell.length_a   1.000
_cell.length_b   1.000
_cell.length_c   1.000
_cell.angle_alpha   90.00
_cell.angle_beta   90.00
_cell.angle_gamma   90.00
#
_symmetry.space_group_name_H-M   'P 1'
#
loop_
_entity.id
_entity.type
_entity.pdbx_description
1 polymer ?
#
loop_
_entity_poly.entity_id
_entity_poly.type
_entity_poly.pdbx_seq_one_letter_code
_entity_poly.pdbx_strand_id
1 'polypeptide(L)'
;MELIMNALLPETWTVLGVTAAIITHKAAVMADEAMFDADGNCLDAVAVLDTEADEAKAFKSMVDAPCSSPADVAAKVEYMLNGAIGNRSSLIDYLAEYSDGDGDLTRRLLRSFAPSAGAL
;
A
#
# COMPACT_ATOMS: atom_id res chain seq x y z
N MET A 1 10.45 44.98 -13.68
CA MET A 1 10.06 44.56 -12.32
C MET A 1 9.38 43.23 -12.47
N GLU A 2 10.18 42.18 -12.31
CA GLU A 2 9.80 40.78 -12.42
C GLU A 2 8.82 40.40 -11.31
N LEU A 3 7.91 39.47 -11.62
CA LEU A 3 7.69 38.31 -10.78
C LEU A 3 7.08 37.21 -11.65
N ILE A 4 7.98 36.35 -12.09
CA ILE A 4 7.72 35.08 -12.75
C ILE A 4 6.89 34.23 -11.77
N MET A 5 5.59 34.10 -12.03
CA MET A 5 4.67 33.26 -11.26
C MET A 5 4.76 31.81 -11.75
N ASN A 6 6.00 31.29 -11.82
CA ASN A 6 6.36 30.02 -12.41
C ASN A 6 7.34 29.27 -11.50
N ALA A 7 6.86 28.88 -10.32
CA ALA A 7 7.45 27.88 -9.44
C ALA A 7 6.45 27.63 -8.31
N LEU A 8 6.36 26.39 -7.81
CA LEU A 8 5.28 25.82 -6.98
C LEU A 8 4.16 25.32 -7.89
N LEU A 9 4.26 24.14 -8.51
CA LEU A 9 4.43 22.86 -7.83
C LEU A 9 5.20 21.90 -8.75
N PRO A 10 6.46 21.52 -8.45
CA PRO A 10 6.89 20.19 -8.87
C PRO A 10 5.99 19.20 -8.13
N GLU A 11 5.42 18.26 -8.87
CA GLU A 11 4.71 17.10 -8.36
C GLU A 11 5.65 16.25 -7.49
N THR A 12 5.95 16.71 -6.28
CA THR A 12 6.49 15.88 -5.23
C THR A 12 5.34 15.02 -4.71
N TRP A 13 4.87 14.11 -5.57
CA TRP A 13 4.52 12.80 -5.09
C TRP A 13 5.84 12.27 -4.52
N THR A 14 6.09 12.61 -3.24
CA THR A 14 7.11 11.94 -2.46
C THR A 14 6.86 10.48 -2.70
N VAL A 15 7.79 9.81 -3.38
CA VAL A 15 7.84 8.35 -3.38
C VAL A 15 7.81 8.00 -1.91
N LEU A 16 6.64 7.58 -1.41
CA LEU A 16 6.52 7.14 -0.04
C LEU A 16 7.46 5.95 0.03
N GLY A 17 8.57 6.11 0.76
CA GLY A 17 9.47 5.00 1.02
C GLY A 17 8.67 3.85 1.60
N VAL A 18 9.14 2.62 1.44
CA VAL A 18 8.41 1.40 1.82
C VAL A 18 7.78 1.52 3.21
N THR A 19 8.50 2.04 4.20
CA THR A 19 7.98 2.27 5.55
C THR A 19 6.72 3.15 5.57
N ALA A 20 6.70 4.25 4.83
CA ALA A 20 5.56 5.15 4.79
C ALA A 20 4.37 4.49 4.09
N ALA A 21 4.61 3.74 3.00
CA ALA A 21 3.56 3.00 2.32
C ALA A 21 2.95 1.88 3.18
N ILE A 22 3.78 1.18 3.98
CA ILE A 22 3.32 0.22 4.99
C ILE A 22 2.45 0.91 6.05
N ILE A 23 2.87 2.06 6.58
CA ILE A 23 2.10 2.81 7.58
C ILE A 23 0.76 3.25 6.99
N THR A 24 0.75 3.76 5.75
CA THR A 24 -0.49 4.16 5.06
C THR A 24 -1.44 2.98 4.89
N HIS A 25 -0.94 1.82 4.46
CA HIS A 25 -1.77 0.63 4.34
C HIS A 25 -2.33 0.16 5.68
N LYS A 26 -1.51 0.14 6.75
CA LYS A 26 -1.98 -0.17 8.11
C LYS A 26 -3.10 0.77 8.57
N ALA A 27 -2.97 2.06 8.30
CA ALA A 27 -3.99 3.03 8.68
C ALA A 27 -5.31 2.81 7.92
N ALA A 28 -5.24 2.43 6.64
CA ALA A 28 -6.42 2.09 5.84
C ALA A 28 -7.13 0.84 6.37
N VAL A 29 -6.37 -0.22 6.71
CA VAL A 29 -6.92 -1.43 7.36
C VAL A 29 -7.64 -1.05 8.67
N MET A 30 -7.03 -0.24 9.53
CA MET A 30 -7.67 0.18 10.78
C MET A 30 -8.95 0.99 10.56
N ALA A 31 -9.01 1.78 9.48
CA ALA A 31 -10.20 2.52 9.12
C ALA A 31 -11.32 1.59 8.62
N ASP A 32 -10.98 0.57 7.82
CA ASP A 32 -11.93 -0.45 7.37
C ASP A 32 -12.46 -1.28 8.55
N GLU A 33 -11.57 -1.75 9.43
CA GLU A 33 -11.96 -2.51 10.62
C GLU A 33 -12.87 -1.72 11.56
N ALA A 34 -12.68 -0.39 11.65
CA ALA A 34 -13.53 0.47 12.47
C ALA A 34 -14.98 0.57 11.95
N MET A 35 -15.26 0.11 10.72
CA MET A 35 -16.61 0.05 10.16
C MET A 35 -17.37 -1.20 10.61
N PHE A 36 -16.76 -2.08 11.38
CA PHE A 36 -17.37 -3.30 11.91
C PHE A 36 -17.44 -3.25 13.45
N ASP A 37 -18.50 -3.83 14.02
CA ASP A 37 -18.57 -4.07 15.45
C ASP A 37 -17.74 -5.31 15.86
N ALA A 38 -17.72 -5.61 17.15
CA ALA A 38 -16.98 -6.74 17.69
C ALA A 38 -17.50 -8.11 17.22
N ASP A 39 -18.74 -8.19 16.74
CA ASP A 39 -19.36 -9.40 16.20
C ASP A 39 -19.17 -9.51 14.68
N GLY A 40 -18.48 -8.54 14.06
CA GLY A 40 -18.25 -8.47 12.62
C GLY A 40 -19.44 -7.93 11.83
N ASN A 41 -20.44 -7.33 12.48
CA ASN A 41 -21.53 -6.68 11.77
C ASN A 41 -21.10 -5.30 11.29
N CYS A 42 -21.47 -4.99 10.07
CA CYS A 42 -21.27 -3.68 9.48
C CYS A 42 -22.03 -2.59 10.25
N LEU A 43 -21.32 -1.55 10.68
CA LEU A 43 -21.88 -0.36 11.32
C LEU A 43 -22.45 0.62 10.30
N ASP A 44 -21.80 0.75 9.13
CA ASP A 44 -22.22 1.61 8.02
C ASP A 44 -21.84 0.99 6.68
N ALA A 45 -22.86 0.52 5.94
CA ALA A 45 -22.66 -0.22 4.70
C ALA A 45 -22.11 0.62 3.54
N VAL A 46 -22.31 1.93 3.56
CA VAL A 46 -21.72 2.81 2.55
C VAL A 46 -20.27 3.07 2.89
N ALA A 47 -19.98 3.37 4.16
CA ALA A 47 -18.62 3.63 4.60
C ALA A 47 -17.70 2.41 4.44
N VAL A 48 -18.20 1.18 4.64
CA VAL A 48 -17.45 -0.07 4.36
C VAL A 48 -16.96 -0.12 2.92
N LEU A 49 -17.80 0.23 1.94
CA LEU A 49 -17.41 0.19 0.54
C LEU A 49 -16.31 1.21 0.23
N ASP A 50 -16.38 2.39 0.85
CA ASP A 50 -15.37 3.43 0.69
C ASP A 50 -14.05 3.04 1.37
N THR A 51 -14.09 2.48 2.58
CA THR A 51 -12.89 2.04 3.32
C THR A 51 -12.22 0.82 2.70
N GLU A 52 -13.00 -0.12 2.17
CA GLU A 52 -12.48 -1.27 1.42
C GLU A 52 -11.74 -0.81 0.15
N ALA A 53 -12.33 0.13 -0.60
CA ALA A 53 -11.70 0.70 -1.79
C ALA A 53 -10.40 1.45 -1.44
N ASP A 54 -10.39 2.18 -0.34
CA ASP A 54 -9.20 2.90 0.16
C ASP A 54 -8.11 1.95 0.67
N GLU A 55 -8.47 0.87 1.37
CA GLU A 55 -7.56 -0.21 1.77
C GLU A 55 -6.90 -0.83 0.54
N ALA A 56 -7.71 -1.24 -0.46
CA ALA A 56 -7.21 -1.83 -1.70
C ALA A 56 -6.26 -0.89 -2.45
N LYS A 57 -6.57 0.40 -2.49
CA LYS A 57 -5.71 1.43 -3.11
C LYS A 57 -4.39 1.60 -2.34
N ALA A 58 -4.44 1.63 -1.01
CA ALA A 58 -3.25 1.73 -0.17
C ALA A 58 -2.38 0.48 -0.29
N PHE A 59 -2.98 -0.71 -0.37
CA PHE A 59 -2.29 -1.98 -0.60
C PHE A 59 -1.53 -1.97 -1.93
N LYS A 60 -2.21 -1.62 -3.03
CA LYS A 60 -1.60 -1.52 -4.37
C LYS A 60 -0.44 -0.52 -4.40
N SER A 61 -0.57 0.60 -3.67
CA SER A 61 0.48 1.60 -3.53
C SER A 61 1.68 1.08 -2.72
N MET A 62 1.44 0.30 -1.66
CA MET A 62 2.50 -0.36 -0.88
C MET A 62 3.24 -1.42 -1.70
N VAL A 63 2.51 -2.21 -2.50
CA VAL A 63 3.11 -3.15 -3.45
C VAL A 63 4.05 -2.43 -4.42
N ASP A 64 3.63 -1.28 -4.97
CA ASP A 64 4.40 -0.52 -5.94
C ASP A 64 5.58 0.27 -5.36
N ALA A 65 5.58 0.56 -4.05
CA ALA A 65 6.60 1.38 -3.42
C ALA A 65 8.02 0.81 -3.66
N PRO A 66 8.93 1.50 -4.35
CA PRO A 66 10.22 0.91 -4.71
C PRO A 66 11.12 0.70 -3.49
N CYS A 67 11.74 -0.48 -3.39
CA CYS A 67 12.77 -0.75 -2.41
C CYS A 67 14.09 -0.12 -2.88
N SER A 68 14.61 0.83 -2.11
CA SER A 68 15.88 1.51 -2.42
C SER A 68 17.06 0.97 -1.59
N SER A 69 16.78 0.08 -0.64
CA SER A 69 17.76 -0.49 0.27
C SER A 69 17.41 -1.93 0.68
N PRO A 70 18.39 -2.72 1.16
CA PRO A 70 18.09 -4.02 1.78
C PRO A 70 17.13 -3.93 2.97
N ALA A 71 17.13 -2.82 3.70
CA ALA A 71 16.20 -2.58 4.81
C ALA A 71 14.76 -2.43 4.32
N ASP A 72 14.54 -1.78 3.17
CA ASP A 72 13.21 -1.69 2.55
C ASP A 72 12.69 -3.06 2.12
N VAL A 73 13.56 -3.89 1.52
CA VAL A 73 13.20 -5.26 1.13
C VAL A 73 12.79 -6.06 2.36
N ALA A 74 13.61 -6.02 3.42
CA ALA A 74 13.31 -6.73 4.67
C ALA A 74 11.98 -6.25 5.28
N ALA A 75 11.76 -4.94 5.36
CA ALA A 75 10.52 -4.37 5.90
C ALA A 75 9.29 -4.76 5.08
N LYS A 76 9.38 -4.74 3.75
CA LYS A 76 8.27 -5.14 2.88
C LYS A 76 7.98 -6.64 2.98
N VAL A 77 9.01 -7.49 2.94
CA VAL A 77 8.85 -8.95 3.07
C VAL A 77 8.25 -9.31 4.42
N GLU A 78 8.78 -8.74 5.52
CA GLU A 78 8.25 -8.93 6.86
C GLU A 78 6.77 -8.53 6.93
N TYR A 79 6.41 -7.39 6.33
CA TYR A 79 5.03 -6.93 6.32
C TYR A 79 4.11 -7.82 5.48
N MET A 80 4.56 -8.28 4.31
CA MET A 80 3.80 -9.21 3.46
C MET A 80 3.56 -10.56 4.16
N LEU A 81 4.53 -11.05 4.94
CA LEU A 81 4.43 -12.32 5.65
C LEU A 81 3.60 -12.24 6.93
N ASN A 82 3.69 -11.12 7.64
CA ASN A 82 3.20 -11.01 9.03
C ASN A 82 2.14 -9.91 9.26
N GLY A 83 1.79 -9.09 8.27
CA GLY A 83 0.68 -8.11 8.35
C GLY A 83 -0.58 -8.62 7.66
N ALA A 84 -1.81 -8.17 7.96
CA ALA A 84 -2.27 -6.93 8.60
C ALA A 84 -2.89 -7.10 10.01
N ILE A 85 -3.40 -6.00 10.60
CA ILE A 85 -4.05 -5.97 11.92
C ILE A 85 -5.34 -6.80 11.85
N GLY A 86 -5.69 -7.49 12.94
CA GLY A 86 -6.92 -8.28 13.04
C GLY A 86 -6.81 -9.73 12.54
N ASN A 87 -7.96 -10.32 12.21
CA ASN A 87 -8.12 -11.75 11.91
C ASN A 87 -8.29 -12.02 10.41
N ARG A 88 -7.79 -11.12 9.55
CA ARG A 88 -7.86 -11.28 8.09
C ARG A 88 -6.67 -12.11 7.57
N SER A 89 -6.89 -12.71 6.41
CA SER A 89 -5.92 -13.52 5.65
C SER A 89 -4.54 -12.85 5.57
N SER A 90 -3.48 -13.64 5.36
CA SER A 90 -2.15 -13.05 5.19
C SER A 90 -2.14 -12.09 3.99
N LEU A 91 -1.31 -11.05 3.99
CA LEU A 91 -1.21 -10.16 2.83
C LEU A 91 -0.71 -10.87 1.56
N ILE A 92 -0.14 -12.06 1.69
CA ILE A 92 0.16 -12.95 0.57
C ILE A 92 -1.12 -13.55 -0.03
N ASP A 93 -2.09 -13.94 0.80
CA ASP A 93 -3.40 -14.38 0.32
C ASP A 93 -4.13 -13.22 -0.35
N TYR A 94 -4.08 -12.03 0.28
CA TYR A 94 -4.65 -10.80 -0.27
C TYR A 94 -4.01 -10.40 -1.61
N LEU A 95 -2.70 -10.60 -1.77
CA LEU A 95 -1.98 -10.41 -3.04
C LEU A 95 -2.53 -11.31 -4.14
N ALA A 96 -2.87 -12.57 -3.82
CA ALA A 96 -3.43 -13.51 -4.78
C ALA A 96 -4.86 -13.14 -5.17
N GLU A 97 -5.69 -12.75 -4.20
CA GLU A 97 -7.07 -12.28 -4.42
C GLU A 97 -7.13 -11.07 -5.36
N TYR A 98 -6.27 -10.06 -5.12
CA TYR A 98 -6.23 -8.83 -5.92
C TYR A 98 -5.38 -8.92 -7.20
N SER A 99 -4.79 -10.08 -7.49
CA SER A 99 -4.07 -10.31 -8.74
C SER A 99 -4.98 -10.78 -9.89
N ASP A 100 -6.32 -10.81 -9.71
CA ASP A 100 -7.35 -11.14 -10.71
C ASP A 100 -7.03 -12.37 -11.61
N GLY A 101 -6.22 -13.31 -11.08
CA GLY A 101 -5.73 -14.49 -11.79
C GLY A 101 -4.63 -14.25 -12.84
N ASP A 102 -4.30 -13.01 -13.20
CA ASP A 102 -3.24 -12.71 -14.17
C ASP A 102 -1.85 -12.58 -13.52
N GLY A 103 -1.80 -12.37 -12.21
CA GLY A 103 -0.57 -12.22 -11.43
C GLY A 103 0.10 -10.85 -11.57
N ASP A 104 -0.61 -9.82 -12.04
CA ASP A 104 -0.04 -8.49 -12.24
C ASP A 104 0.48 -7.88 -10.93
N LEU A 105 -0.30 -7.98 -9.84
CA LEU A 105 0.12 -7.44 -8.55
C LEU A 105 1.35 -8.17 -8.01
N THR A 106 1.44 -9.49 -8.18
CA THR A 106 2.64 -10.28 -7.88
C THR A 106 3.84 -9.81 -8.72
N ARG A 107 3.66 -9.57 -10.02
CA ARG A 107 4.74 -9.04 -10.88
C ARG A 107 5.16 -7.64 -10.46
N ARG A 108 4.23 -6.78 -10.05
CA ARG A 108 4.51 -5.44 -9.52
C ARG A 108 5.31 -5.49 -8.22
N LEU A 109 4.95 -6.39 -7.30
CA LEU A 109 5.71 -6.65 -6.08
C LEU A 109 7.15 -7.06 -6.40
N LEU A 110 7.34 -8.04 -7.29
CA LEU A 110 8.67 -8.48 -7.71
C LEU A 110 9.49 -7.35 -8.36
N ARG A 111 8.85 -6.50 -9.18
CA ARG A 111 9.50 -5.31 -9.76
C ARG A 111 9.89 -4.30 -8.69
N SER A 112 9.12 -4.15 -7.62
CA SER A 112 9.44 -3.21 -6.53
C SER A 112 10.71 -3.59 -5.77
N PHE A 113 11.13 -4.86 -5.83
CA PHE A 113 12.40 -5.35 -5.26
C PHE A 113 13.60 -5.17 -6.19
N ALA A 114 13.37 -4.96 -7.48
CA ALA A 114 14.46 -4.81 -8.42
C ALA A 114 15.19 -3.48 -8.16
N PRO A 115 16.54 -3.47 -8.09
CA PRO A 115 17.27 -2.22 -8.04
C PRO A 115 16.90 -1.39 -9.28
N SER A 116 16.59 -0.11 -9.07
CA SER A 116 16.40 0.82 -10.18
C SER A 116 17.60 0.71 -11.11
N ALA A 117 17.37 0.31 -12.36
CA ALA A 117 18.43 0.13 -13.34
C ALA A 117 19.22 1.43 -13.48
N GLY A 118 20.39 1.52 -12.83
CA GLY A 118 21.15 2.76 -12.76
C GLY A 118 22.17 2.90 -11.63
N ALA A 119 22.39 1.90 -10.77
CA ALA A 119 23.46 1.91 -9.78
C ALA A 119 24.43 0.74 -9.99
N LEU A 120 25.27 0.85 -11.02
CA LEU A 120 26.55 0.16 -11.14
C LEU A 120 27.62 1.16 -11.55
#